data_AF-A0A7K1S6V2-F1
#
_entry.id   AF-A0A7K1S6V2-F1
#
_cell.length_a   1.000
_cell.length_b   1.000
_cell.length_c   1.000
_cell.angle_alpha   90.00
_cell.angle_beta   90.00
_cell.angle_gamma   90.00
#
_symmetry.space_group_name_H-M   'P 1'
#
loop_
_entity.id
_entity.type
_entity.pdbx_description
1 polymer ?
#
loop_
_entity_poly.entity_id
_entity_poly.type
_entity_poly.pdbx_seq_one_letter_code
_entity_poly.pdbx_strand_id
1 'polypeptide(L)'
;MEGKEAKRLLVLEDGRPTPQYQAYLKFAKLATEKEREMNEARQGASQDFTKMRNWPITGKIFGDELQQARNQWIALGYKNEIEQAISVLKATGDDTSFLKTE
;
A
#
# COMPACT_ATOMS: atom_id res chain seq x y z
N MET A 1 14.52 17.62 -1.25
CA MET A 1 14.70 16.50 -0.31
C MET A 1 16.00 15.81 -0.66
N GLU A 2 16.96 15.83 0.24
CA GLU A 2 18.24 15.11 0.11
C GLU A 2 18.11 13.67 0.63
N GLY A 3 19.01 12.74 0.24
CA GLY A 3 18.95 11.33 0.66
C GLY A 3 18.94 11.12 2.18
N LYS A 4 19.68 11.94 2.94
CA LYS A 4 19.65 11.90 4.42
C LYS A 4 18.30 12.33 5.00
N GLU A 5 17.66 13.34 4.42
CA GLU A 5 16.33 13.80 4.84
C GLU A 5 15.27 12.75 4.50
N ALA A 6 15.35 12.17 3.29
CA ALA A 6 14.48 11.08 2.85
C ALA A 6 14.59 9.88 3.81
N LYS A 7 15.80 9.50 4.23
CA LYS A 7 16.00 8.40 5.18
C LYS A 7 15.34 8.66 6.53
N ARG A 8 15.41 9.89 7.07
CA ARG A 8 14.82 10.25 8.36
C ARG A 8 13.29 10.16 8.38
N LEU A 9 12.63 10.31 7.24
CA LEU A 9 11.19 10.12 7.12
C LEU A 9 10.79 8.64 7.24
N LEU A 10 11.71 7.73 6.89
CA LEU A 10 11.45 6.30 6.83
C LEU A 10 11.96 5.56 8.06
N VAL A 11 13.13 5.95 8.59
CA VAL A 11 13.83 5.23 9.65
C VAL A 11 14.36 6.19 10.70
N LEU A 12 14.21 5.80 11.96
CA LEU A 12 14.84 6.42 13.12
C LEU A 12 16.34 6.15 13.14
N GLU A 13 17.08 6.87 13.99
CA GLU A 13 18.53 6.71 14.14
C GLU A 13 18.93 5.30 14.61
N ASP A 14 18.04 4.62 15.32
CA ASP A 14 18.23 3.23 15.78
C ASP A 14 17.88 2.16 14.72
N GLY A 15 17.52 2.58 13.51
CA GLY A 15 17.19 1.69 12.40
C GLY A 15 15.75 1.16 12.40
N ARG A 16 14.89 1.58 13.33
CA ARG A 16 13.45 1.21 13.31
C ARG A 16 12.64 2.15 12.40
N PRO A 17 11.56 1.66 11.76
CA PRO A 17 10.64 2.52 11.01
C PRO A 17 10.11 3.67 11.86
N THR A 18 9.96 4.85 11.26
CA THR A 18 9.20 5.93 11.90
C THR A 18 7.74 5.52 12.07
N PRO A 19 6.98 6.10 13.03
CA PRO A 19 5.54 5.82 13.16
C PRO A 19 4.76 6.10 11.87
N GLN A 20 5.15 7.14 11.12
CA GLN A 20 4.56 7.48 9.82
C GLN A 20 4.86 6.40 8.78
N TYR A 21 6.11 5.95 8.67
CA TYR A 21 6.47 4.89 7.74
C TYR A 21 5.82 3.55 8.13
N GLN A 22 5.75 3.22 9.42
CA GLN A 22 5.07 2.02 9.89
C GLN A 22 3.58 2.04 9.55
N ALA A 23 2.91 3.17 9.72
CA ALA A 23 1.51 3.32 9.33
C ALA A 23 1.37 3.24 7.80
N TYR A 24 2.25 3.87 7.04
CA TYR A 24 2.32 3.72 5.58
C TYR A 24 2.40 2.25 5.16
N LEU A 25 3.31 1.48 5.76
CA LEU A 25 3.46 0.05 5.50
C LEU A 25 2.18 -0.74 5.81
N LYS A 26 1.54 -0.44 6.95
CA LYS A 26 0.28 -1.07 7.35
C LYS A 26 -0.82 -0.85 6.31
N PHE A 27 -1.03 0.39 5.85
CA PHE A 27 -2.10 0.68 4.92
C PHE A 27 -1.77 0.28 3.47
N ALA A 28 -0.50 0.32 3.08
CA ALA A 28 -0.03 -0.24 1.81
C ALA A 28 -0.30 -1.76 1.75
N LYS A 29 -0.02 -2.47 2.85
CA LYS A 29 -0.33 -3.90 2.99
C LYS A 29 -1.83 -4.15 2.91
N LEU A 30 -2.64 -3.40 3.68
CA LEU A 30 -4.10 -3.54 3.67
C LEU A 30 -4.71 -3.32 2.28
N ALA A 31 -4.25 -2.29 1.54
CA ALA A 31 -4.73 -2.04 0.19
C ALA A 31 -4.35 -3.18 -0.77
N THR A 32 -3.13 -3.70 -0.66
CA THR A 32 -2.66 -4.86 -1.44
C THR A 32 -3.47 -6.11 -1.13
N GLU A 33 -3.77 -6.37 0.15
CA GLU A 33 -4.59 -7.50 0.58
C GLU A 33 -6.01 -7.41 -0.01
N LYS A 34 -6.64 -6.23 0.03
CA LYS A 34 -7.96 -6.00 -0.54
C LYS A 34 -8.01 -6.12 -2.05
N GLU A 35 -6.95 -5.69 -2.74
CA GLU A 35 -6.81 -5.89 -4.18
C GLU A 35 -6.66 -7.38 -4.53
N ARG A 36 -5.88 -8.13 -3.75
CA ARG A 36 -5.75 -9.59 -3.90
C ARG A 36 -7.08 -10.30 -3.70
N GLU A 37 -7.81 -9.98 -2.63
CA GLU A 37 -9.15 -10.54 -2.35
C GLU A 37 -10.12 -10.29 -3.50
N MET A 38 -10.15 -9.05 -4.03
CA MET A 38 -10.98 -8.71 -5.19
C MET A 38 -10.61 -9.54 -6.42
N ASN A 39 -9.31 -9.69 -6.69
CA ASN A 39 -8.82 -10.45 -7.84
C ASN A 39 -9.14 -11.94 -7.73
N GLU A 40 -8.98 -12.53 -6.54
CA GLU A 40 -9.35 -13.92 -6.25
C GLU A 40 -10.85 -14.15 -6.40
N ALA A 41 -11.67 -13.23 -5.86
CA ALA A 41 -13.12 -13.29 -6.01
C ALA A 41 -13.54 -13.18 -7.48
N ARG A 42 -12.87 -12.32 -8.26
CA ARG A 42 -13.14 -12.17 -9.70
C ARG A 42 -12.77 -13.41 -10.49
N GLN A 43 -11.62 -14.01 -10.19
CA GLN A 43 -11.20 -15.27 -10.80
C GLN A 43 -12.20 -16.39 -10.46
N GLY A 44 -12.61 -16.52 -9.19
CA GLY A 44 -13.62 -17.48 -8.79
C GLY A 44 -14.98 -17.24 -9.44
N ALA A 45 -15.38 -15.97 -9.63
CA ALA A 45 -16.61 -15.63 -10.34
C ALA A 45 -16.53 -15.98 -11.83
N SER A 46 -15.36 -15.84 -12.46
CA SER A 46 -15.18 -16.18 -13.88
C SER A 46 -15.38 -17.67 -14.20
N GLN A 47 -15.27 -18.53 -13.20
CA GLN A 47 -15.43 -19.99 -13.30
C GLN A 47 -16.86 -20.45 -12.93
N ASP A 48 -17.73 -19.56 -12.46
CA ASP A 48 -19.08 -19.87 -11.99
C ASP A 48 -20.08 -18.84 -12.53
N PHE A 49 -20.97 -19.29 -13.42
CA PHE A 49 -21.97 -18.45 -14.06
C PHE A 49 -22.86 -17.68 -13.08
N THR A 50 -23.23 -18.29 -11.95
CA THR A 50 -24.09 -17.64 -10.95
C THR A 50 -23.34 -16.51 -10.25
N LYS A 51 -22.06 -16.76 -9.90
CA LYS A 51 -21.21 -15.73 -9.30
C LYS A 51 -20.90 -14.61 -10.28
N MET A 52 -20.65 -14.93 -11.55
CA MET A 52 -20.42 -13.94 -12.60
C MET A 52 -21.65 -13.05 -12.82
N ARG A 53 -22.86 -13.62 -12.82
CA ARG A 53 -24.11 -12.86 -12.90
C ARG A 53 -24.26 -11.87 -11.75
N ASN A 54 -23.80 -12.25 -10.55
CA ASN A 54 -23.87 -11.41 -9.35
C ASN A 54 -22.66 -10.47 -9.19
N TRP A 55 -21.65 -10.57 -10.07
CA TRP A 55 -20.40 -9.81 -9.99
C TRP A 55 -20.58 -8.29 -9.93
N PRO A 56 -21.53 -7.65 -10.63
CA PRO A 56 -21.74 -6.21 -10.49
C PRO A 56 -22.03 -5.75 -9.06
N ILE A 57 -22.65 -6.61 -8.24
CA ILE A 57 -22.96 -6.33 -6.84
C ILE A 57 -21.76 -6.68 -5.96
N THR A 58 -21.25 -7.91 -6.06
CA THR A 58 -20.16 -8.38 -5.19
C THR A 58 -18.84 -7.66 -5.50
N GLY A 59 -18.54 -7.44 -6.78
CA GLY A 59 -17.39 -6.67 -7.24
C GLY A 59 -17.42 -5.21 -6.78
N LYS A 60 -18.61 -4.62 -6.64
CA LYS A 60 -18.74 -3.28 -6.03
C LYS A 60 -18.33 -3.30 -4.55
N ILE A 61 -18.75 -4.30 -3.79
CA ILE A 61 -18.38 -4.44 -2.37
C ILE A 61 -16.85 -4.51 -2.23
N PHE A 62 -16.19 -5.37 -3.01
CA PHE A 62 -14.72 -5.46 -3.01
C PHE A 62 -14.06 -4.13 -3.44
N GLY A 63 -14.63 -3.46 -4.44
CA GLY A 63 -14.16 -2.14 -4.88
C GLY A 63 -14.28 -1.07 -3.79
N ASP A 64 -15.40 -1.04 -3.07
CA ASP A 64 -15.65 -0.11 -1.97
C ASP A 64 -14.70 -0.39 -0.79
N GLU A 65 -14.43 -1.66 -0.45
CA GLU A 65 -13.46 -2.05 0.58
C GLU A 65 -12.03 -1.65 0.21
N LEU A 66 -11.62 -1.89 -1.03
CA LEU A 66 -10.31 -1.46 -1.55
C LEU A 66 -10.19 0.07 -1.52
N GLN A 67 -11.25 0.77 -1.95
CA GLN A 67 -11.28 2.23 -1.91
C GLN A 67 -11.21 2.75 -0.47
N GLN A 68 -11.88 2.11 0.48
CA GLN A 68 -11.80 2.48 1.89
C GLN A 68 -10.39 2.30 2.45
N ALA A 69 -9.73 1.17 2.15
CA ALA A 69 -8.34 0.94 2.54
C ALA A 69 -7.40 2.02 1.97
N ARG A 70 -7.56 2.37 0.68
CA ARG A 70 -6.79 3.45 0.04
C ARG A 70 -7.11 4.82 0.65
N ASN A 71 -8.36 5.09 0.98
CA ASN A 71 -8.76 6.36 1.61
C ASN A 71 -8.16 6.50 3.01
N GLN A 72 -8.12 5.42 3.80
CA GLN A 72 -7.43 5.43 5.09
C GLN A 72 -5.95 5.74 4.94
N TRP A 73 -5.30 5.19 3.91
CA TRP A 73 -3.91 5.48 3.59
C TRP A 73 -3.69 6.96 3.22
N ILE A 74 -4.56 7.53 2.38
CA ILE A 74 -4.50 8.93 1.94
C ILE A 74 -4.79 9.88 3.10
N ALA A 75 -5.75 9.56 3.97
CA ALA A 75 -6.16 10.38 5.11
C ALA A 75 -5.04 10.65 6.12
N LEU A 76 -3.98 9.85 6.11
CA LEU A 76 -2.80 10.06 6.93
C LEU A 76 -2.00 11.31 6.54
N GLY A 77 -2.15 11.83 5.32
CA GLY A 77 -1.52 13.07 4.87
C GLY A 77 -0.03 12.96 4.50
N TYR A 78 0.68 11.92 4.96
CA TYR A 78 2.12 11.73 4.68
C TYR A 78 2.43 10.72 3.56
N LYS A 79 1.42 10.15 2.88
CA LYS A 79 1.65 9.15 1.80
C LYS A 79 2.60 9.67 0.72
N ASN A 80 2.31 10.86 0.17
CA ASN A 80 3.09 11.42 -0.93
C ASN A 80 4.53 11.75 -0.49
N GLU A 81 4.71 12.19 0.74
CA GLU A 81 6.02 12.51 1.32
C GLU A 81 6.87 11.25 1.51
N ILE A 82 6.27 10.16 2.02
CA ILE A 82 6.92 8.85 2.14
C ILE A 82 7.26 8.27 0.76
N GLU A 83 6.35 8.35 -0.22
CA GLU A 83 6.61 7.89 -1.59
C GLU A 83 7.74 8.68 -2.26
N GLN A 84 7.77 10.01 -2.05
CA GLN A 84 8.84 10.85 -2.54
C GLN A 84 10.18 10.50 -1.88
N ALA A 85 10.20 10.26 -0.57
CA ALA A 85 11.40 9.80 0.14
C ALA A 85 11.92 8.47 -0.39
N ILE A 86 11.02 7.49 -0.60
CA ILE A 86 11.36 6.21 -1.23
C ILE A 86 11.93 6.42 -2.64
N SER A 87 11.31 7.28 -3.44
CA SER A 87 11.76 7.57 -4.81
C SER A 87 13.15 8.22 -4.83
N VAL A 88 13.42 9.16 -3.92
CA VAL A 88 14.72 9.82 -3.80
C VAL A 88 15.79 8.79 -3.46
N LEU A 89 15.58 7.97 -2.43
CA LEU A 89 16.56 6.95 -2.01
C LEU A 89 16.86 5.91 -3.10
N LYS A 90 15.83 5.50 -3.86
CA LYS A 90 16.00 4.61 -5.01
C LYS A 90 16.81 5.26 -6.12
N ALA A 91 16.59 6.55 -6.37
CA ALA A 91 17.29 7.30 -7.43
C ALA A 91 18.75 7.60 -7.07
N THR A 92 19.05 7.83 -5.78
CA THR A 92 20.42 8.10 -5.31
C THR A 92 21.27 6.84 -5.13
N GLY A 93 20.66 5.65 -5.19
CA GLY A 93 21.36 4.39 -4.92
C GLY A 93 21.76 4.25 -3.44
N ASP A 94 21.13 5.01 -2.55
CA ASP A 94 21.32 4.86 -1.11
C ASP A 94 20.87 3.46 -0.66
N ASP A 95 21.41 3.00 0.47
CA ASP A 95 21.00 1.72 1.05
C ASP A 95 19.49 1.71 1.34
N THR A 96 18.72 1.00 0.52
CA THR A 96 17.28 0.79 0.69
C THR A 96 16.94 -0.59 1.22
N SER A 97 17.87 -1.28 1.89
CA SER A 97 17.64 -2.64 2.38
C SER A 97 16.47 -2.71 3.36
N PHE A 98 16.26 -1.64 4.13
CA PHE A 98 15.14 -1.45 5.05
C PHE A 98 13.78 -1.18 4.36
N LEU A 99 13.75 -0.96 3.05
CA LEU A 99 12.52 -0.83 2.27
C LEU A 99 11.93 -2.19 1.88
N LYS A 100 12.66 -3.30 2.07
CA LYS A 100 12.12 -4.63 1.79
C LYS A 100 11.06 -4.96 2.83
N THR A 101 9.80 -4.85 2.43
CA THR A 101 8.71 -5.63 3.01
C THR A 101 8.90 -7.07 2.59
N GLU A 102 9.17 -7.96 3.56
CA GLU A 102 9.04 -9.41 3.39
C GLU A 102 7.65 -9.79 2.85
#